data_AF-A0A1W2FWL9-F1
#
_entry.id   AF-A0A1W2FWL9-F1
#
_cell.length_a   1.000
_cell.length_b   1.000
_cell.length_c   1.000
_cell.angle_alpha   90.00
_cell.angle_beta   90.00
_cell.angle_gamma   90.00
#
_symmetry.space_group_name_H-M   'P 1'
#
loop_
_entity.id
_entity.type
_entity.pdbx_description
1 polymer ?
#
loop_
_entity_poly.entity_id
_entity_poly.type
_entity_poly.pdbx_seq_one_letter_code
_entity_poly.pdbx_strand_id
1 'polypeptide(L)'
;MIRQVRFSGIDAARREGVPLHRVSQGSGITLLRDDEIRAYAELGARQGIEVCLFVGRRAPWSGEAACALVPDGKVFGWRHLLVATLSAAYDDVLRACDLGIRSVLAGDEGLITLIERGRRSGELPADLMLKASAVLGISNALGAEMLARAGVDTLNVAGDINRADNALANALAQTGTGRSGSSRASTRPCRGPCR
;
A
#
# COMPACT_ATOMS: atom_id res chain seq x y z
N MET A 1 0.27 -7.30 28.77
CA MET A 1 -0.61 -6.11 28.63
C MET A 1 -0.48 -5.64 27.20
N ILE A 2 -1.48 -5.89 26.33
CA ILE A 2 -1.43 -5.49 24.91
C ILE A 2 -1.47 -3.97 24.86
N ARG A 3 -0.47 -3.34 24.24
CA ARG A 3 -0.51 -1.90 23.94
C ARG A 3 -1.68 -1.71 22.97
N GLN A 4 -2.74 -1.02 23.38
CA GLN A 4 -3.84 -0.69 22.47
C GLN A 4 -3.25 0.09 21.27
N VAL A 5 -3.40 -0.47 20.07
CA VAL A 5 -3.18 0.27 18.84
C VAL A 5 -4.21 1.39 18.79
N ARG A 6 -3.75 2.64 18.81
CA ARG A 6 -4.58 3.83 18.69
C ARG A 6 -4.06 4.70 17.56
N PHE A 7 -4.95 5.07 16.65
CA PHE A 7 -4.71 6.14 15.69
C PHE A 7 -5.50 7.37 16.13
N SER A 8 -4.81 8.42 16.57
CA SER A 8 -5.44 9.70 16.95
C SER A 8 -6.27 10.32 15.83
N GLY A 9 -5.92 10.03 14.57
CA GLY A 9 -6.67 10.45 13.40
C GLY A 9 -8.09 9.88 13.32
N ILE A 10 -8.38 8.72 13.94
CA ILE A 10 -9.74 8.14 13.94
C ILE A 10 -10.67 9.00 14.80
N ASP A 11 -10.25 9.32 16.02
CA ASP A 11 -11.05 10.14 16.94
C ASP A 11 -11.20 11.57 16.41
N ALA A 12 -10.15 12.12 15.81
CA ALA A 12 -10.21 13.43 15.15
C ALA A 12 -11.20 13.42 13.97
N ALA A 13 -11.11 12.46 13.05
CA ALA A 13 -12.02 12.37 11.91
C ALA A 13 -13.48 12.27 12.34
N ARG A 14 -13.76 11.48 13.39
CA ARG A 14 -15.10 11.38 13.97
C ARG A 14 -15.59 12.71 14.53
N ARG A 15 -14.74 13.43 15.29
CA ARG A 15 -15.10 14.73 15.88
C ARG A 15 -15.40 15.77 14.81
N GLU A 16 -14.62 15.80 13.74
CA GLU A 16 -14.79 16.76 12.64
C GLU A 16 -15.86 16.31 11.60
N GLY A 17 -16.49 15.14 11.79
CA GLY A 17 -17.48 14.61 10.86
C GLY A 17 -16.92 14.24 9.48
N VAL A 18 -15.61 13.97 9.38
CA VAL A 18 -14.92 13.67 8.12
C VAL A 18 -14.82 12.15 7.92
N PRO A 19 -15.15 11.62 6.73
CA PRO A 19 -14.97 10.21 6.43
C PRO A 19 -13.50 9.80 6.49
N LEU A 20 -13.20 8.73 7.24
CA LEU A 20 -11.90 8.08 7.24
C LEU A 20 -12.03 6.72 6.56
N HIS A 21 -11.38 6.56 5.40
CA HIS A 21 -11.46 5.30 4.65
C HIS A 21 -10.31 4.34 4.95
N ARG A 22 -9.16 4.87 5.41
CA ARG A 22 -7.94 4.09 5.58
C ARG A 22 -7.01 4.69 6.60
N VAL A 23 -6.28 3.82 7.29
CA VAL A 23 -5.05 4.14 8.01
C VAL A 23 -3.88 3.34 7.43
N SER A 24 -2.72 3.98 7.32
CA SER A 24 -1.49 3.35 6.83
C SER A 24 -0.43 3.32 7.93
N GLN A 25 0.23 2.17 8.08
CA GLN A 25 1.38 2.00 8.97
C GLN A 25 2.65 1.91 8.11
N GLY A 26 3.47 2.95 8.13
CA GLY A 26 4.60 3.11 7.20
C GLY A 26 5.92 2.45 7.64
N SER A 27 6.04 2.04 8.90
CA SER A 27 7.33 1.60 9.44
C SER A 27 7.81 0.28 8.82
N GLY A 28 6.89 -0.61 8.47
CA GLY A 28 7.22 -1.94 7.98
C GLY A 28 6.51 -3.03 8.79
N ILE A 29 5.93 -4.02 8.11
CA ILE A 29 5.38 -5.23 8.77
C ILE A 29 6.43 -5.88 9.67
N THR A 30 7.69 -5.95 9.22
CA THR A 30 8.83 -6.52 9.96
C THR A 30 9.00 -5.98 11.38
N LEU A 31 8.61 -4.73 11.63
CA LEU A 31 8.79 -4.06 12.94
C LEU A 31 7.61 -4.28 13.89
N LEU A 32 6.53 -4.90 13.42
CA LEU A 32 5.33 -5.15 14.20
C LEU A 32 5.37 -6.56 14.77
N ARG A 33 5.00 -6.67 16.06
CA ARG A 33 4.72 -7.97 16.69
C ARG A 33 3.37 -8.49 16.24
N ASP A 34 3.16 -9.80 16.39
CA ASP A 34 1.88 -10.42 15.98
C ASP A 34 0.68 -9.85 16.73
N ASP A 35 0.83 -9.52 18.01
CA ASP A 35 -0.22 -8.89 18.82
C ASP A 35 -0.56 -7.49 18.29
N GLU A 36 0.42 -6.74 17.82
CA GLU A 36 0.21 -5.43 17.18
C GLU A 36 -0.51 -5.57 15.84
N ILE A 37 -0.10 -6.53 15.00
CA ILE A 37 -0.76 -6.77 13.70
C ILE A 37 -2.22 -7.20 13.89
N ARG A 38 -2.51 -8.12 14.83
CA ARG A 38 -3.89 -8.50 15.16
C ARG A 38 -4.70 -7.31 15.66
N ALA A 39 -4.13 -6.50 16.56
CA ALA A 39 -4.80 -5.30 17.05
C ALA A 39 -5.08 -4.28 15.92
N TYR A 40 -4.20 -4.17 14.93
CA TYR A 40 -4.45 -3.40 13.71
C TYR A 40 -5.62 -3.97 12.91
N ALA A 41 -5.63 -5.28 12.64
CA ALA A 41 -6.71 -5.95 11.91
C ALA A 41 -8.08 -5.79 12.62
N GLU A 42 -8.12 -6.03 13.92
CA GLU A 42 -9.32 -5.86 14.75
C GLU A 42 -9.80 -4.40 14.78
N LEU A 43 -8.88 -3.43 14.82
CA LEU A 43 -9.23 -2.01 14.75
C LEU A 43 -9.88 -1.68 13.39
N GLY A 44 -9.29 -2.14 12.30
CA GLY A 44 -9.83 -1.97 10.94
C GLY A 44 -11.24 -2.52 10.82
N ALA A 45 -11.43 -3.77 11.24
CA ALA A 45 -12.73 -4.43 11.25
C ALA A 45 -13.76 -3.69 12.10
N ARG A 46 -13.40 -3.30 13.32
CA ARG A 46 -14.29 -2.57 14.25
C ARG A 46 -14.69 -1.19 13.76
N GLN A 47 -13.84 -0.51 13.00
CA GLN A 47 -14.10 0.85 12.51
C GLN A 47 -14.63 0.86 11.07
N GLY A 48 -14.66 -0.29 10.38
CA GLY A 48 -15.01 -0.34 8.96
C GLY A 48 -14.01 0.43 8.09
N ILE A 49 -12.73 0.48 8.49
CA ILE A 49 -11.68 1.19 7.76
C ILE A 49 -10.64 0.21 7.24
N GLU A 50 -10.05 0.54 6.10
CA GLU A 50 -8.91 -0.21 5.58
C GLU A 50 -7.67 0.02 6.47
N VAL A 51 -6.95 -1.04 6.80
CA VAL A 51 -5.63 -0.96 7.43
C VAL A 51 -4.60 -1.47 6.45
N CYS A 52 -3.70 -0.59 6.04
CA CYS A 52 -2.69 -0.87 5.04
C CYS A 52 -1.29 -0.82 5.64
N LEU A 53 -0.59 -1.96 5.63
CA LEU A 53 0.75 -2.06 6.19
C LEU A 53 1.80 -1.98 5.08
N PHE A 54 2.82 -1.14 5.26
CA PHE A 54 3.95 -1.08 4.33
C PHE A 54 4.83 -2.32 4.53
N VAL A 55 5.16 -3.04 3.45
CA VAL A 55 6.13 -4.13 3.47
C VAL A 55 7.56 -3.57 3.62
N GLY A 56 8.36 -4.20 4.48
CA GLY A 56 9.77 -3.89 4.73
C GLY A 56 10.59 -5.20 4.80
N ARG A 57 11.89 -5.17 5.14
CA ARG A 57 12.81 -4.01 5.23
C ARG A 57 13.26 -3.57 3.84
N ARG A 58 13.13 -2.28 3.57
CA ARG A 58 13.51 -1.63 2.31
C ARG A 58 15.00 -1.29 2.32
N ALA A 59 15.61 -1.04 1.16
CA ALA A 59 17.06 -0.87 1.00
C ALA A 59 17.78 -0.10 2.15
N PRO A 60 17.34 1.11 2.58
CA PRO A 60 18.06 1.86 3.62
C PRO A 60 17.94 1.26 5.04
N TRP A 61 17.02 0.32 5.26
CA TRP A 61 16.83 -0.39 6.53
C TRP A 61 17.11 -1.89 6.43
N SER A 62 17.57 -2.38 5.28
CA SER A 62 17.88 -3.80 5.09
C SER A 62 18.97 -4.23 6.08
N GLY A 63 20.07 -3.49 6.15
CA GLY A 63 21.24 -3.85 6.94
C GLY A 63 22.22 -4.71 6.12
N GLU A 64 21.72 -5.48 5.16
CA GLU A 64 22.55 -6.27 4.24
C GLU A 64 23.05 -5.46 3.03
N ALA A 65 22.42 -4.32 2.72
CA ALA A 65 22.79 -3.49 1.58
C ALA A 65 23.34 -2.12 2.02
N ALA A 66 24.54 -2.11 2.60
CA ALA A 66 25.25 -0.89 3.00
C ALA A 66 25.42 0.12 1.85
N CYS A 67 25.45 -0.37 0.59
CA CYS A 67 25.48 0.47 -0.60
C CYS A 67 24.27 1.42 -0.69
N ALA A 68 23.12 1.11 -0.11
CA ALA A 68 21.95 1.99 -0.09
C ALA A 68 22.14 3.24 0.79
N LEU A 69 23.16 3.26 1.65
CA LEU A 69 23.41 4.33 2.62
C LEU A 69 24.42 5.38 2.12
N VAL A 70 25.15 5.10 1.04
CA VAL A 70 26.11 6.05 0.45
C VAL A 70 25.40 6.96 -0.57
N PRO A 71 25.96 8.14 -0.92
CA PRO A 71 25.32 9.08 -1.85
C PRO A 71 24.87 8.45 -3.18
N ASP A 72 25.72 7.60 -3.77
CA ASP A 72 25.44 6.90 -5.02
C ASP A 72 24.42 5.75 -4.85
N GLY A 73 24.18 5.34 -3.60
CA GLY A 73 23.20 4.33 -3.21
C GLY A 73 21.76 4.72 -3.41
N LYS A 74 21.48 6.02 -3.57
CA LYS A 74 20.11 6.53 -3.75
C LYS A 74 19.43 5.96 -5.00
N VAL A 75 20.19 5.47 -5.98
CA VAL A 75 19.69 4.79 -7.19
C VAL A 75 18.82 3.58 -6.88
N PHE A 76 19.08 2.91 -5.75
CA PHE A 76 18.31 1.76 -5.29
C PHE A 76 16.92 2.15 -4.75
N GLY A 77 16.77 3.40 -4.31
CA GLY A 77 15.55 3.92 -3.70
C GLY A 77 15.12 3.08 -2.50
N TRP A 78 13.92 2.52 -2.57
CA TRP A 78 13.27 1.79 -1.48
C TRP A 78 13.04 0.30 -1.79
N ARG A 79 13.74 -0.23 -2.80
CA ARG A 79 13.62 -1.63 -3.25
C ARG A 79 14.22 -2.65 -2.27
N HIS A 80 13.95 -3.92 -2.50
CA HIS A 80 14.61 -5.04 -1.80
C HIS A 80 15.83 -5.49 -2.63
N LEU A 81 17.03 -5.36 -2.08
CA LEU A 81 18.28 -5.45 -2.87
C LEU A 81 18.85 -6.86 -3.06
N LEU A 82 18.23 -7.87 -2.47
CA LEU A 82 18.66 -9.26 -2.56
C LEU A 82 17.43 -10.17 -2.62
N VAL A 83 17.57 -11.36 -3.22
CA VAL A 83 16.51 -12.37 -3.20
C VAL A 83 16.12 -12.74 -1.77
N ALA A 84 17.10 -12.80 -0.85
CA ALA A 84 16.83 -13.07 0.56
C ALA A 84 15.97 -11.98 1.23
N THR A 85 16.24 -10.70 0.97
CA THR A 85 15.44 -9.60 1.54
C THR A 85 14.06 -9.50 0.89
N LEU A 86 13.97 -9.85 -0.40
CA LEU A 86 12.71 -9.97 -1.13
C LEU A 86 11.85 -11.14 -0.60
N SER A 87 12.47 -12.29 -0.34
CA SER A 87 11.80 -13.46 0.24
C SER A 87 11.27 -13.14 1.64
N ALA A 88 12.10 -12.55 2.51
CA ALA A 88 11.67 -12.15 3.85
C ALA A 88 10.52 -11.13 3.81
N ALA A 89 10.53 -10.21 2.83
CA ALA A 89 9.43 -9.28 2.62
C ALA A 89 8.13 -9.98 2.21
N TYR A 90 8.21 -11.04 1.39
CA TYR A 90 7.07 -11.87 1.04
C TYR A 90 6.55 -12.68 2.24
N ASP A 91 7.44 -13.24 3.05
CA ASP A 91 7.09 -13.95 4.29
C ASP A 91 6.34 -13.04 5.28
N ASP A 92 6.75 -11.77 5.38
CA ASP A 92 6.03 -10.77 6.16
C ASP A 92 4.61 -10.52 5.63
N VAL A 93 4.39 -10.56 4.31
CA VAL A 93 3.04 -10.42 3.72
C VAL A 93 2.17 -11.62 4.07
N LEU A 94 2.70 -12.85 3.99
CA LEU A 94 2.01 -14.06 4.41
C LEU A 94 1.59 -13.96 5.88
N ARG A 95 2.56 -13.65 6.76
CA ARG A 95 2.34 -13.45 8.19
C ARG A 95 1.28 -12.40 8.47
N ALA A 96 1.32 -11.24 7.80
CA ALA A 96 0.31 -10.21 7.98
C ALA A 96 -1.09 -10.68 7.56
N CYS A 97 -1.20 -11.42 6.45
CA CYS A 97 -2.47 -11.98 5.97
C CYS A 97 -3.05 -13.01 6.94
N ASP A 98 -2.22 -13.88 7.49
CA ASP A 98 -2.61 -14.88 8.51
C ASP A 98 -3.13 -14.21 9.78
N LEU A 99 -2.59 -13.03 10.11
CA LEU A 99 -2.99 -12.22 11.26
C LEU A 99 -4.18 -11.28 10.98
N GLY A 100 -4.80 -11.41 9.80
CA GLY A 100 -6.06 -10.73 9.46
C GLY A 100 -5.92 -9.45 8.64
N ILE A 101 -4.72 -9.09 8.19
CA ILE A 101 -4.53 -7.95 7.28
C ILE A 101 -4.99 -8.31 5.87
N ARG A 102 -5.64 -7.37 5.18
CA ARG A 102 -6.12 -7.52 3.79
C ARG A 102 -5.70 -6.36 2.88
N SER A 103 -4.76 -5.52 3.32
CA SER A 103 -4.16 -4.51 2.46
C SER A 103 -2.69 -4.30 2.80
N VAL A 104 -1.84 -4.30 1.77
CA VAL A 104 -0.41 -4.06 1.89
C VAL A 104 0.07 -3.02 0.89
N LEU A 105 1.10 -2.27 1.27
CA LEU A 105 1.75 -1.26 0.44
C LEU A 105 3.17 -1.74 0.10
N ALA A 106 3.51 -1.78 -1.19
CA ALA A 106 4.80 -2.26 -1.69
C ALA A 106 5.56 -1.13 -2.41
N GLY A 107 6.89 -1.13 -2.25
CA GLY A 107 7.81 -0.16 -2.87
C GLY A 107 8.79 -0.82 -3.84
N ASP A 108 8.46 -2.02 -4.32
CA ASP A 108 9.34 -2.87 -5.13
C ASP A 108 8.51 -3.65 -6.16
N GLU A 109 8.91 -3.57 -7.44
CA GLU A 109 8.20 -4.20 -8.56
C GLU A 109 8.31 -5.73 -8.55
N GLY A 110 9.43 -6.25 -8.06
CA GLY A 110 9.64 -7.69 -7.86
C GLY A 110 8.70 -8.24 -6.80
N LEU A 111 8.59 -7.55 -5.65
CA LEU A 111 7.67 -7.93 -4.58
C LEU A 111 6.21 -7.86 -5.05
N ILE A 112 5.83 -6.83 -5.79
CA ILE A 112 4.50 -6.70 -6.39
C ILE A 112 4.18 -7.95 -7.23
N THR A 113 5.12 -8.36 -8.08
CA THR A 113 4.96 -9.53 -8.94
C THR A 113 4.86 -10.82 -8.12
N LEU A 114 5.63 -10.96 -7.05
CA LEU A 114 5.57 -12.13 -6.16
C LEU A 114 4.23 -12.21 -5.42
N ILE A 115 3.71 -11.10 -4.89
CA ILE A 115 2.41 -11.04 -4.23
C ILE A 115 1.30 -11.46 -5.20
N GLU A 116 1.31 -10.98 -6.44
CA GLU A 116 0.32 -11.39 -7.44
C GLU A 116 0.41 -12.88 -7.76
N ARG A 117 1.61 -13.44 -7.86
CA ARG A 117 1.79 -14.90 -8.03
C ARG A 117 1.24 -15.67 -6.84
N GLY A 118 1.50 -15.21 -5.62
CA GLY A 118 0.96 -15.76 -4.39
C GLY A 118 -0.57 -15.74 -4.34
N ARG A 119 -1.20 -14.65 -4.80
CA ARG A 119 -2.67 -14.59 -4.92
C ARG A 119 -3.19 -15.59 -5.95
N ARG A 120 -2.51 -15.75 -7.10
CA ARG A 120 -2.91 -16.69 -8.16
C ARG A 120 -2.72 -18.15 -7.77
N SER A 121 -1.69 -18.47 -6.98
CA SER A 121 -1.45 -19.82 -6.48
C SER A 121 -2.35 -20.19 -5.30
N GLY A 122 -3.03 -19.21 -4.68
CA GLY A 122 -3.85 -19.40 -3.49
C GLY A 122 -3.05 -19.37 -2.18
N GLU A 123 -1.76 -19.04 -2.22
CA GLU A 123 -0.90 -18.87 -1.04
C GLU A 123 -1.27 -17.58 -0.28
N LEU A 124 -1.70 -16.54 -1.01
CA LEU A 124 -2.21 -15.30 -0.44
C LEU A 124 -3.73 -15.17 -0.68
N PRO A 125 -4.46 -14.49 0.22
CA PRO A 125 -5.90 -14.28 0.05
C PRO A 125 -6.22 -13.56 -1.26
N ALA A 126 -7.22 -14.06 -1.99
CA ALA A 126 -7.64 -13.45 -3.25
C ALA A 126 -8.22 -12.03 -3.09
N ASP A 127 -8.64 -11.68 -1.87
CA ASP A 127 -9.15 -10.36 -1.49
C ASP A 127 -8.07 -9.42 -0.92
N LEU A 128 -6.80 -9.85 -0.87
CA LEU A 128 -5.68 -8.99 -0.47
C LEU A 128 -5.52 -7.83 -1.46
N MET A 129 -5.62 -6.59 -0.97
CA MET A 129 -5.30 -5.38 -1.72
C MET A 129 -3.81 -5.09 -1.74
N LEU A 130 -3.25 -5.01 -2.95
CA LEU A 130 -1.88 -4.65 -3.22
C LEU A 130 -1.80 -3.22 -3.72
N LYS A 131 -1.07 -2.38 -2.98
CA LYS A 131 -0.90 -0.96 -3.29
C LYS A 131 0.53 -0.64 -3.69
N ALA A 132 0.70 0.09 -4.79
CA ALA A 132 2.00 0.64 -5.17
C ALA A 132 2.27 1.95 -4.42
N SER A 133 3.42 2.00 -3.75
CA SER A 133 3.85 3.18 -3.01
C SER A 133 4.40 4.27 -3.93
N ALA A 134 4.21 5.53 -3.52
CA ALA A 134 4.76 6.69 -4.24
C ALA A 134 6.29 6.66 -4.30
N VAL A 135 6.95 5.90 -3.41
CA VAL A 135 8.41 5.73 -3.40
C VAL A 135 8.95 5.00 -4.63
N LEU A 136 8.09 4.33 -5.40
CA LEU A 136 8.44 3.77 -6.71
C LEU A 136 8.69 4.85 -7.77
N GLY A 137 8.34 6.12 -7.50
CA GLY A 137 8.55 7.21 -8.44
C GLY A 137 7.71 7.06 -9.70
N ILE A 138 6.47 6.58 -9.57
CA ILE A 138 5.56 6.34 -10.69
C ILE A 138 5.23 7.68 -11.35
N SER A 139 5.91 8.00 -12.46
CA SER A 139 5.97 9.35 -13.05
C SER A 139 5.18 9.52 -14.35
N ASN A 140 4.64 8.44 -14.92
CA ASN A 140 3.91 8.48 -16.18
C ASN A 140 2.92 7.31 -16.32
N ALA A 141 1.96 7.47 -17.23
CA ALA A 141 0.85 6.52 -17.43
C ALA A 141 1.31 5.10 -17.77
N LEU A 142 2.35 4.94 -18.59
CA LEU A 142 2.86 3.63 -18.99
C LEU A 142 3.53 2.91 -17.81
N GLY A 143 4.25 3.63 -16.95
CA GLY A 143 4.80 3.08 -15.71
C GLY A 143 3.70 2.59 -14.76
N ALA A 144 2.60 3.34 -14.62
CA ALA A 144 1.45 2.86 -13.85
C ALA A 144 0.81 1.62 -14.48
N GLU A 145 0.67 1.59 -15.80
CA GLU A 145 0.09 0.45 -16.51
C GLU A 145 0.94 -0.83 -16.35
N MET A 146 2.27 -0.69 -16.34
CA MET A 146 3.18 -1.81 -16.04
C MET A 146 2.94 -2.38 -14.64
N LEU A 147 2.78 -1.51 -13.63
CA LEU A 147 2.49 -1.94 -12.25
C LEU A 147 1.09 -2.54 -12.11
N ALA A 148 0.10 -2.00 -12.83
CA ALA A 148 -1.24 -2.56 -12.89
C ALA A 148 -1.22 -3.99 -13.47
N ARG A 149 -0.51 -4.19 -14.59
CA ARG A 149 -0.30 -5.53 -15.18
C ARG A 149 0.45 -6.49 -14.26
N ALA A 150 1.34 -5.98 -13.42
CA ALA A 150 2.05 -6.76 -12.42
C ALA A 150 1.17 -7.19 -11.22
N GLY A 151 -0.03 -6.61 -11.08
CA GLY A 151 -1.03 -7.00 -10.08
C GLY A 151 -1.41 -5.93 -9.07
N VAL A 152 -0.98 -4.67 -9.23
CA VAL A 152 -1.37 -3.59 -8.31
C VAL A 152 -2.85 -3.24 -8.46
N ASP A 153 -3.57 -3.12 -7.34
CA ASP A 153 -4.98 -2.71 -7.32
C ASP A 153 -5.13 -1.18 -7.23
N THR A 154 -4.22 -0.51 -6.51
CA THR A 154 -4.20 0.96 -6.39
C THR A 154 -2.78 1.48 -6.32
N LEU A 155 -2.53 2.70 -6.80
CA LEU A 155 -1.21 3.32 -6.76
C LEU A 155 -1.25 4.71 -6.16
N ASN A 156 -0.16 5.08 -5.48
CA ASN A 156 0.08 6.46 -5.06
C ASN A 156 0.98 7.13 -6.10
N VAL A 157 0.49 8.22 -6.68
CA VAL A 157 1.21 9.00 -7.70
C VAL A 157 2.32 9.85 -7.06
N ALA A 158 3.40 10.14 -7.79
CA ALA A 158 4.44 11.03 -7.27
C ALA A 158 3.90 12.47 -7.08
N GLY A 159 4.40 13.18 -6.06
CA GLY A 159 3.85 14.47 -5.64
C GLY A 159 3.96 15.60 -6.67
N ASP A 160 4.92 15.51 -7.59
CA ASP A 160 5.18 16.54 -8.61
C ASP A 160 4.37 16.32 -9.90
N ILE A 161 3.50 15.31 -9.95
CA ILE A 161 2.65 15.05 -11.12
C ILE A 161 1.42 15.95 -11.07
N ASN A 162 1.32 16.83 -12.06
CA ASN A 162 0.15 17.71 -12.20
C ASN A 162 -1.09 16.88 -12.61
N ARG A 163 -2.27 17.30 -12.14
CA ARG A 163 -3.59 16.77 -12.53
C ARG A 163 -3.82 16.69 -14.04
N ALA A 164 -3.07 17.42 -14.85
CA ALA A 164 -3.15 17.34 -16.31
C ALA A 164 -2.83 15.93 -16.86
N ASP A 165 -1.99 15.15 -16.18
CA ASP A 165 -1.66 13.76 -16.54
C ASP A 165 -2.70 12.75 -16.00
N ASN A 166 -3.99 13.07 -16.14
CA ASN A 166 -5.13 12.20 -15.80
C ASN A 166 -5.07 10.79 -16.44
N ALA A 167 -4.16 10.56 -17.39
CA ALA A 167 -3.87 9.25 -17.96
C ALA A 167 -3.33 8.24 -16.92
N LEU A 168 -2.65 8.70 -15.86
CA LEU A 168 -2.11 7.82 -14.81
C LEU A 168 -3.20 7.11 -14.01
N ALA A 169 -4.31 7.81 -13.75
CA ALA A 169 -5.48 7.25 -13.07
C ALA A 169 -6.26 6.27 -13.98
N ASN A 170 -6.22 6.48 -15.30
CA ASN A 170 -6.93 5.64 -16.28
C ASN A 170 -6.19 4.32 -16.58
N ALA A 171 -4.87 4.24 -16.32
CA ALA A 171 -4.07 3.03 -16.56
C ALA A 171 -4.53 1.81 -15.74
N LEU A 172 -5.05 2.04 -14.52
CA LEU A 172 -5.64 0.98 -13.67
C LEU A 172 -6.99 0.51 -14.20
N ALA A 173 -7.76 1.37 -14.87
CA ALA A 173 -9.09 1.04 -15.38
C ALA A 173 -9.04 0.18 -16.66
N GLN A 174 -7.95 0.25 -17.43
CA GLN A 174 -7.83 -0.41 -18.74
C GLN A 174 -7.27 -1.84 -18.67
N THR A 175 -6.68 -2.24 -17.54
CA THR A 175 -5.96 -3.53 -17.38
C THR A 175 -6.83 -4.66 -16.81
N GLY A 176 -8.13 -4.45 -16.59
CA GLY A 176 -9.08 -5.50 -16.20
C GLY A 176 -8.92 -6.03 -14.77
N THR A 177 -7.99 -5.48 -13.98
CA THR A 177 -7.77 -5.86 -12.56
C THR A 177 -8.68 -5.12 -11.59
N GLY A 178 -9.66 -4.36 -12.08
CA GLY A 178 -10.56 -3.50 -11.30
C GLY A 178 -11.40 -4.23 -10.24
N ARG A 179 -10.77 -4.69 -9.17
CA ARG A 179 -11.40 -5.07 -7.91
C ARG A 179 -11.67 -3.75 -7.19
N SER A 180 -12.91 -3.29 -7.28
CA SER A 180 -13.31 -1.98 -6.80
C SER A 180 -13.09 -1.85 -5.29
N GLY A 181 -12.01 -1.17 -4.88
CA GLY A 181 -12.04 -0.40 -3.64
C GLY A 181 -13.05 0.72 -3.83
N SER A 182 -14.24 0.63 -3.23
CA SER A 182 -15.29 1.61 -3.43
C SER A 182 -14.91 2.97 -2.83
N SER A 183 -14.29 3.82 -3.64
CA SER A 183 -14.39 5.26 -3.50
C SER A 183 -14.84 5.83 -4.84
N ARG A 184 -16.12 5.60 -5.20
CA ARG A 184 -16.79 6.51 -6.13
C ARG A 184 -16.95 7.84 -5.39
N ALA A 185 -15.93 8.69 -5.47
CA ALA A 185 -16.14 10.11 -5.23
C ALA A 185 -17.18 10.57 -6.26
N SER A 186 -18.40 10.80 -5.78
CA SER A 186 -19.49 11.36 -6.56
C SER A 186 -19.07 12.75 -7.05
N THR A 187 -18.50 12.82 -8.25
CA THR A 187 -18.42 14.06 -9.02
C THR A 187 -19.80 14.39 -9.58
N ARG A 188 -20.74 14.74 -8.70
CA ARG A 188 -21.91 15.52 -9.12
C ARG A 188 -21.52 16.98 -8.93
N PRO A 189 -21.45 17.79 -10.00
CA PRO A 189 -21.26 19.23 -9.85
C PRO A 189 -22.49 19.79 -9.13
N CYS A 190 -22.28 20.50 -8.02
CA CYS A 190 -23.30 21.33 -7.40
C CYS A 190 -23.80 22.33 -8.45
N ARG A 191 -24.96 22.06 -9.04
CA ARG A 191 -25.70 23.03 -9.85
C ARG A 191 -26.80 23.61 -8.98
N GLY A 192 -26.62 24.84 -8.53
CA GLY A 192 -27.69 25.63 -7.90
C GLY A 192 -27.12 26.79 -7.08
N PRO A 193 -27.64 28.02 -7.22
CA PRO A 193 -27.22 29.14 -6.40
C PRO A 193 -27.74 28.94 -4.96
N CYS A 194 -26.83 28.98 -3.99
CA CYS A 194 -27.21 29.05 -2.58
C CYS A 194 -28.02 30.34 -2.36
N ARG A 195 -29.28 30.17 -1.97
CA ARG A 195 -30.06 31.20 -1.27
C ARG A 195 -29.89 30.99 0.22
#